data_AF-B7XRU5-F1
#
_entry.id   AF-B7XRU5-F1
#
_cell.length_a   1.000
_cell.length_b   1.000
_cell.length_c   1.000
_cell.angle_alpha   90.00
_cell.angle_beta   90.00
_cell.angle_gamma   90.00
#
_symmetry.space_group_name_H-M   'P 1'
#
loop_
_entity.id
_entity.type
_entity.pdbx_description
1 polymer ?
#
loop_
_entity_poly.entity_id
_entity_poly.type
_entity_poly.pdbx_seq_one_letter_code
_entity_poly.pdbx_strand_id
1 'polypeptide(L)'
;MTNVDAYEFWALPVCCNVKDSFIEDFSFVDEHISSIFSISYKDNITLKFRDFVDSNEFNLKLFDNKVSFEGQIPLVLYSDNLDYLLKAEKSVLFNLRIGDGSNNYSPGFEKKESGDCNALNACYEFSDYNSFPDDFILVKIFFDSENLIIDANVDNISFLKFFISENFGVNKDKIKINSLNNYWSSSIFPISFNAILQGIVISKKINKRVNVIYYKRHFRILDNLNLTFSVSNCLLADNKLSKVILEIIINRPLNFLYKFYFKFINNIFKNLFFDGFLEIFFVENKSDFIFFYDNLLAFETSVYNFIYSNFYNLALVMPCEPIGYLLTQIKGDYSRFFKIFKRLDLKNSLIKKSSVISVNKNYDIFETSRRGVGFAYLNSNAYFLSGEQYVVACLYKDRLNIFLPYSIIDNNLSNYLKNSLAKTLGLAYSSINFLIDESSLDFTNFYSLLFKDPYLIEKAILTIKDNFSSLLSTGFISEYPVIFKEKIATEYVNDCVLGCSVELKFEFYSLSAVFTNVSFFVEQGKFTKLKLNNKRIRTIFGLAVDYVFCSANVNCDIEDCLSLEFIEDGEFVFSFRSFFIVSVSAIRTALIQIFDFNASSTPLNFEEILNSWSVKIDIN
;
A
#
# COMPACT_ATOMS: atom_id res chain seq x y z
N MET A 1 39.23 -10.51 11.02
CA MET A 1 38.55 -11.71 11.55
C MET A 1 39.02 -11.89 12.98
N THR A 2 38.21 -11.48 13.94
CA THR A 2 38.42 -11.64 15.39
C THR A 2 37.05 -11.92 16.00
N ASN A 3 36.89 -13.15 16.52
CA ASN A 3 35.80 -13.73 17.32
C ASN A 3 34.52 -12.89 17.53
N VAL A 4 33.43 -13.28 16.84
CA VAL A 4 32.07 -12.71 17.03
C VAL A 4 31.11 -13.69 17.74
N ASP A 5 31.48 -14.94 18.00
CA ASP A 5 30.47 -16.00 18.24
C ASP A 5 30.21 -16.36 19.72
N ALA A 6 29.99 -15.39 20.62
CA ALA A 6 29.58 -15.73 22.01
C ALA A 6 28.52 -14.83 22.69
N TYR A 7 28.01 -13.76 22.05
CA TYR A 7 27.17 -12.77 22.75
C TYR A 7 26.03 -12.19 21.91
N GLU A 8 25.22 -13.03 21.28
CA GLU A 8 23.98 -12.60 20.61
C GLU A 8 22.75 -13.03 21.43
N PHE A 9 21.77 -12.14 21.53
CA PHE A 9 20.46 -12.44 22.10
C PHE A 9 19.41 -12.48 21.00
N TRP A 10 18.44 -13.36 21.15
CA TRP A 10 17.23 -13.42 20.36
C TRP A 10 16.11 -12.67 21.09
N ALA A 11 15.24 -12.02 20.34
CA ALA A 11 14.05 -11.36 20.85
C ALA A 11 12.83 -11.77 20.01
N LEU A 12 11.76 -12.15 20.69
CA LEU A 12 10.54 -12.69 20.10
C LEU A 12 9.33 -11.91 20.66
N PRO A 13 8.58 -11.18 19.83
CA PRO A 13 7.38 -10.47 20.26
C PRO A 13 6.27 -11.45 20.60
N VAL A 14 5.42 -11.06 21.55
CA VAL A 14 4.20 -11.79 21.91
C VAL A 14 3.02 -10.88 21.59
N CYS A 15 2.14 -11.33 20.70
CA CYS A 15 0.95 -10.58 20.30
C CYS A 15 -0.25 -10.86 21.22
N CYS A 16 -1.04 -9.83 21.51
CA CYS A 16 -2.39 -10.02 22.07
C CYS A 16 -3.44 -9.87 20.96
N ASN A 17 -4.33 -10.84 20.87
CA ASN A 17 -5.37 -10.90 19.84
C ASN A 17 -6.77 -10.53 20.35
N VAL A 18 -6.88 -10.12 21.61
CA VAL A 18 -8.17 -9.71 22.20
C VAL A 18 -8.26 -8.20 22.18
N LYS A 19 -8.91 -7.67 21.14
CA LYS A 19 -9.16 -6.23 20.98
C LYS A 19 -10.01 -5.67 22.13
N ASP A 20 -9.89 -4.36 22.37
CA ASP A 20 -10.70 -3.58 23.32
C ASP A 20 -10.59 -4.12 24.76
N SER A 21 -9.39 -4.59 25.10
CA SER A 21 -9.08 -5.19 26.39
C SER A 21 -7.93 -4.47 27.09
N PHE A 22 -7.81 -4.70 28.39
CA PHE A 22 -6.68 -4.25 29.21
C PHE A 22 -5.96 -5.47 29.77
N ILE A 23 -4.65 -5.50 29.59
CA ILE A 23 -3.79 -6.51 30.22
C ILE A 23 -3.50 -6.05 31.64
N GLU A 24 -4.01 -6.80 32.62
CA GLU A 24 -3.73 -6.57 34.03
C GLU A 24 -2.37 -7.18 34.40
N ASP A 25 -2.15 -8.42 33.97
CA ASP A 25 -0.91 -9.15 34.18
C ASP A 25 -0.62 -10.14 33.05
N PHE A 26 0.58 -10.71 33.02
CA PHE A 26 0.93 -11.84 32.16
C PHE A 26 1.78 -12.87 32.91
N SER A 27 1.64 -14.13 32.52
CA SER A 27 2.44 -15.24 33.03
C SER A 27 2.82 -16.18 31.90
N PHE A 28 3.87 -16.97 32.09
CA PHE A 28 4.26 -18.02 31.15
C PHE A 28 4.95 -19.15 31.92
N VAL A 29 4.89 -20.36 31.39
CA VAL A 29 5.44 -21.56 32.03
C VAL A 29 6.51 -22.12 31.11
N ASP A 30 7.77 -22.03 31.53
CA ASP A 30 8.90 -22.59 30.81
C ASP A 30 9.90 -23.22 31.78
N GLU A 31 10.45 -24.40 31.44
CA GLU A 31 11.47 -25.09 32.24
C GLU A 31 12.77 -24.27 32.38
N HIS A 32 12.99 -23.32 31.46
CA HIS A 32 14.13 -22.43 31.40
C HIS A 32 13.78 -20.98 31.77
N ILE A 33 12.77 -20.76 32.62
CA ILE A 33 12.30 -19.42 33.01
C ILE A 33 13.42 -18.49 33.52
N SER A 34 14.46 -19.05 34.15
CA SER A 34 15.63 -18.29 34.64
C SER A 34 16.51 -17.71 33.53
N SER A 35 16.35 -18.17 32.29
CA SER A 35 17.13 -17.78 31.11
C SER A 35 16.32 -16.93 30.13
N ILE A 36 15.06 -16.63 30.45
CA ILE A 36 14.16 -15.82 29.63
C ILE A 36 13.88 -14.51 30.35
N PHE A 37 14.10 -13.41 29.64
CA PHE A 37 13.82 -12.07 30.12
C PHE A 37 12.70 -11.45 29.32
N SER A 38 12.09 -10.40 29.86
CA SER A 38 10.99 -9.69 29.21
C SER A 38 11.18 -8.18 29.23
N ILE A 39 10.63 -7.53 28.21
CA ILE A 39 10.34 -6.11 28.20
C ILE A 39 8.89 -5.92 27.72
N SER A 40 8.13 -5.07 28.39
CA SER A 40 6.67 -5.06 28.26
C SER A 40 6.06 -3.69 28.56
N TYR A 41 4.73 -3.64 28.53
CA TYR A 41 3.94 -2.49 28.98
C TYR A 41 4.26 -2.05 30.42
N LYS A 42 4.76 -2.96 31.29
CA LYS A 42 5.15 -2.62 32.66
C LYS A 42 6.37 -1.70 32.73
N ASP A 43 7.20 -1.70 31.69
CA ASP A 43 8.38 -0.82 31.61
C ASP A 43 8.02 0.63 31.23
N ASN A 44 6.76 0.89 30.83
CA ASN A 44 6.21 2.22 30.50
C ASN A 44 7.09 3.07 29.55
N ILE A 45 7.67 2.42 28.54
CA ILE A 45 8.55 3.07 27.57
C ILE A 45 7.72 3.96 26.66
N THR A 46 7.92 5.26 26.79
CA THR A 46 7.21 6.28 26.02
C THR A 46 8.18 6.99 25.09
N LEU A 47 7.79 7.15 23.83
CA LEU A 47 8.57 7.75 22.75
C LEU A 47 7.83 8.98 22.23
N LYS A 48 8.59 10.04 21.94
CA LYS A 48 8.09 11.29 21.38
C LYS A 48 7.90 11.16 19.87
N PHE A 49 6.77 11.65 19.41
CA PHE A 49 6.42 11.78 18.00
C PHE A 49 6.08 13.22 17.67
N ARG A 50 6.35 13.59 16.43
CA ARG A 50 5.98 14.87 15.87
C ARG A 50 5.07 14.63 14.66
N ASP A 51 3.91 15.26 14.66
CA ASP A 51 3.00 15.29 13.51
C ASP A 51 3.72 15.96 12.32
N PHE A 52 3.78 15.27 11.18
CA PHE A 52 4.49 15.78 10.01
C PHE A 52 3.76 16.96 9.34
N VAL A 53 2.49 17.20 9.70
CA VAL A 53 1.60 18.23 9.12
C VAL A 53 1.67 19.56 9.82
N ASP A 54 1.70 19.58 11.13
CA ASP A 54 1.70 20.83 11.90
C ASP A 54 2.72 20.85 13.03
N SER A 55 3.67 19.90 13.04
CA SER A 55 4.77 19.81 14.01
C SER A 55 4.33 19.64 15.47
N ASN A 56 3.05 19.34 15.72
CA ASN A 56 2.58 19.05 17.07
C ASN A 56 3.25 17.80 17.63
N GLU A 57 3.71 17.87 18.87
CA GLU A 57 4.36 16.76 19.55
C GLU A 57 3.37 15.98 20.43
N PHE A 58 3.53 14.67 20.47
CA PHE A 58 2.79 13.80 21.35
C PHE A 58 3.59 12.54 21.71
N ASN A 59 3.12 11.82 22.72
CA ASN A 59 3.82 10.71 23.33
C ASN A 59 3.09 9.41 23.03
N LEU A 60 3.79 8.42 22.48
CA LEU A 60 3.27 7.07 22.24
C LEU A 60 4.07 6.05 23.05
N LYS A 61 3.40 5.01 23.52
CA LYS A 61 4.02 3.88 24.22
C LYS A 61 4.53 2.86 23.22
N LEU A 62 5.75 2.37 23.47
CA LEU A 62 6.32 1.24 22.72
C LEU A 62 5.57 -0.07 22.99
N PHE A 63 5.12 -0.23 24.23
CA PHE A 63 4.30 -1.34 24.68
C PHE A 63 3.15 -0.75 25.48
N ASP A 64 1.91 -1.03 25.08
CA ASP A 64 0.73 -0.55 25.80
C ASP A 64 -0.08 -1.73 26.34
N ASN A 65 -0.65 -1.54 27.52
CA ASN A 65 -1.46 -2.56 28.19
C ASN A 65 -2.92 -2.52 27.74
N LYS A 66 -3.38 -1.38 27.21
CA LYS A 66 -4.65 -1.28 26.50
C LYS A 66 -4.45 -1.84 25.09
N VAL A 67 -5.10 -2.95 24.78
CA VAL A 67 -5.06 -3.60 23.47
C VAL A 67 -6.10 -2.94 22.58
N SER A 68 -5.66 -2.00 21.74
CA SER A 68 -6.57 -1.28 20.85
C SER A 68 -6.94 -2.09 19.61
N PHE A 69 -6.07 -2.99 19.14
CA PHE A 69 -6.30 -3.78 17.93
C PHE A 69 -5.65 -5.16 18.01
N GLU A 70 -6.15 -6.10 17.20
CA GLU A 70 -5.61 -7.47 17.15
C GLU A 70 -4.18 -7.49 16.62
N GLY A 71 -3.31 -8.28 17.25
CA GLY A 71 -1.91 -8.38 16.88
C GLY A 71 -1.02 -7.31 17.51
N GLN A 72 -1.56 -6.41 18.36
CA GLN A 72 -0.75 -5.48 19.15
C GLN A 72 0.25 -6.24 20.02
N ILE A 73 1.43 -5.66 20.23
CA ILE A 73 2.56 -6.31 20.90
C ILE A 73 2.77 -5.64 22.26
N PRO A 74 2.21 -6.19 23.36
CA PRO A 74 2.39 -5.66 24.71
C PRO A 74 3.69 -6.14 25.38
N LEU A 75 4.38 -7.13 24.80
CA LEU A 75 5.48 -7.86 25.42
C LEU A 75 6.45 -8.39 24.35
N VAL A 76 7.74 -8.34 24.67
CA VAL A 76 8.80 -9.03 23.93
C VAL A 76 9.61 -9.86 24.92
N LEU A 77 9.76 -11.15 24.63
CA LEU A 77 10.64 -12.07 25.35
C LEU A 77 12.02 -12.07 24.69
N TYR A 78 13.10 -12.16 25.47
CA TYR A 78 14.45 -12.24 24.95
C TYR A 78 15.35 -13.18 25.76
N SER A 79 16.26 -13.88 25.07
CA SER A 79 17.15 -14.91 25.62
C SER A 79 18.35 -15.12 24.70
N ASP A 80 19.42 -15.75 25.17
CA ASP A 80 20.52 -16.21 24.31
C ASP A 80 20.17 -17.48 23.50
N ASN A 81 19.00 -18.08 23.77
CA ASN A 81 18.51 -19.28 23.10
C ASN A 81 17.13 -19.07 22.46
N LEU A 82 17.05 -19.18 21.14
CA LEU A 82 15.81 -19.02 20.37
C LEU A 82 14.78 -20.14 20.66
N ASP A 83 15.23 -21.37 20.88
CA ASP A 83 14.33 -22.50 21.14
C ASP A 83 13.59 -22.33 22.47
N TYR A 84 14.23 -21.74 23.47
CA TYR A 84 13.60 -21.41 24.75
C TYR A 84 12.52 -20.35 24.56
N LEU A 85 12.79 -19.32 23.75
CA LEU A 85 11.81 -18.28 23.44
C LEU A 85 10.60 -18.83 22.69
N LEU A 86 10.81 -19.74 21.74
CA LEU A 86 9.72 -20.35 20.96
C LEU A 86 8.77 -21.20 21.83
N LYS A 87 9.27 -21.83 22.89
CA LYS A 87 8.45 -22.55 23.87
C LYS A 87 7.72 -21.56 24.79
N ALA A 88 8.45 -20.59 25.32
CA ALA A 88 7.90 -19.59 26.24
C ALA A 88 6.80 -18.74 25.60
N GLU A 89 7.00 -18.24 24.37
CA GLU A 89 6.03 -17.41 23.65
C GLU A 89 4.69 -18.12 23.48
N LYS A 90 4.71 -19.42 23.14
CA LYS A 90 3.50 -20.24 23.02
C LYS A 90 2.77 -20.46 24.34
N SER A 91 3.45 -20.31 25.47
CA SER A 91 2.91 -20.52 26.82
C SER A 91 2.43 -19.24 27.50
N VAL A 92 2.60 -18.07 26.87
CA VAL A 92 2.20 -16.80 27.48
C VAL A 92 0.69 -16.72 27.62
N LEU A 93 0.24 -16.41 28.83
CA LEU A 93 -1.14 -16.15 29.18
C LEU A 93 -1.28 -14.70 29.68
N PHE A 94 -2.12 -13.92 29.01
CA PHE A 94 -2.50 -12.59 29.45
C PHE A 94 -3.73 -12.69 30.37
N ASN A 95 -3.65 -12.09 31.56
CA ASN A 95 -4.82 -11.82 32.39
C ASN A 95 -5.50 -10.55 31.86
N LEU A 96 -6.64 -10.73 31.21
CA LEU A 96 -7.33 -9.68 30.48
C LEU A 96 -8.58 -9.22 31.23
N ARG A 97 -8.70 -7.90 31.40
CA ARG A 97 -9.97 -7.26 31.69
C ARG A 97 -10.55 -6.71 30.40
N ILE A 98 -11.71 -7.21 30.00
CA ILE A 98 -12.44 -6.65 28.86
C ILE A 98 -12.80 -5.20 29.20
N GLY A 99 -12.47 -4.26 28.32
CA GLY A 99 -12.87 -2.87 28.54
C GLY A 99 -14.39 -2.76 28.55
N ASP A 100 -14.94 -1.79 29.31
CA ASP A 100 -16.35 -1.43 29.14
C ASP A 100 -16.53 -1.07 27.67
N GLY A 101 -17.25 -1.92 26.93
CA GLY A 101 -17.38 -1.84 25.49
C GLY A 101 -18.05 -0.53 25.09
N SER A 102 -17.29 0.55 24.99
CA SER A 102 -17.68 1.72 24.22
C SER A 102 -17.33 1.46 22.75
N ASN A 103 -17.72 0.30 22.23
CA ASN A 103 -17.97 0.11 20.80
C ASN A 103 -19.34 0.68 20.42
N ASN A 104 -19.86 1.61 21.22
CA ASN A 104 -20.51 2.76 20.63
C ASN A 104 -19.43 3.49 19.82
N TYR A 105 -19.16 3.01 18.60
CA TYR A 105 -19.22 3.92 17.47
C TYR A 105 -20.39 4.83 17.81
N SER A 106 -20.16 6.14 18.03
CA SER A 106 -21.28 7.05 18.21
C SER A 106 -22.28 6.67 17.12
N PRO A 107 -23.55 6.35 17.43
CA PRO A 107 -24.49 5.89 16.42
C PRO A 107 -24.33 6.84 15.25
N GLY A 108 -23.81 6.29 14.13
CA GLY A 108 -23.25 7.08 13.05
C GLY A 108 -24.27 8.13 12.70
N PHE A 109 -23.89 9.41 12.83
CA PHE A 109 -24.75 10.58 12.65
C PHE A 109 -26.25 10.31 12.89
N GLU A 110 -26.79 10.75 14.04
CA GLU A 110 -28.18 11.25 14.00
C GLU A 110 -28.22 12.26 12.84
N LYS A 111 -28.94 11.89 11.77
CA LYS A 111 -29.09 12.66 10.53
C LYS A 111 -29.18 14.15 10.85
N LYS A 112 -28.08 14.88 10.73
CA LYS A 112 -28.12 16.33 10.58
C LYS A 112 -28.27 16.62 9.11
N GLU A 113 -29.38 16.19 8.53
CA GLU A 113 -29.81 16.69 7.23
C GLU A 113 -30.63 17.96 7.48
N SER A 114 -30.17 19.06 6.89
CA SER A 114 -30.99 20.22 6.59
C SER A 114 -31.18 20.26 5.06
N GLY A 115 -32.23 19.62 4.54
CA GLY A 115 -32.61 19.73 3.13
C GLY A 115 -33.44 18.56 2.57
N ASP A 116 -34.28 18.86 1.56
CA ASP A 116 -35.10 17.90 0.79
C ASP A 116 -34.25 17.13 -0.24
N CYS A 117 -33.48 16.13 0.19
CA CYS A 117 -32.72 15.27 -0.74
C CYS A 117 -33.05 13.79 -0.54
N ASN A 118 -32.99 13.01 -1.63
CA ASN A 118 -33.12 11.56 -1.56
C ASN A 118 -31.77 10.97 -1.15
N ALA A 119 -31.70 10.31 0.01
CA ALA A 119 -30.48 9.70 0.52
C ALA A 119 -30.39 8.22 0.14
N LEU A 120 -29.32 7.82 -0.54
CA LEU A 120 -28.95 6.42 -0.80
C LEU A 120 -27.71 6.06 0.00
N ASN A 121 -27.87 5.13 0.94
CA ASN A 121 -26.80 4.68 1.83
C ASN A 121 -26.12 3.42 1.29
N ALA A 122 -24.80 3.34 1.40
CA ALA A 122 -24.03 2.15 1.09
C ALA A 122 -22.84 2.02 2.05
N CYS A 123 -22.32 0.81 2.18
CA CYS A 123 -21.12 0.52 2.96
C CYS A 123 -20.17 -0.33 2.10
N TYR A 124 -18.87 -0.01 2.15
CA TYR A 124 -17.80 -0.70 1.43
C TYR A 124 -16.67 -1.02 2.39
N GLU A 125 -16.05 -2.18 2.29
CA GLU A 125 -14.92 -2.57 3.13
C GLU A 125 -13.71 -2.93 2.26
N PHE A 126 -12.58 -2.30 2.50
CA PHE A 126 -11.34 -2.61 1.80
C PHE A 126 -10.30 -3.04 2.81
N SER A 127 -9.82 -4.27 2.68
CA SER A 127 -8.70 -4.77 3.46
C SER A 127 -7.41 -4.59 2.67
N ASP A 128 -6.39 -4.03 3.31
CA ASP A 128 -5.05 -4.04 2.74
C ASP A 128 -4.53 -5.48 2.70
N TYR A 129 -4.49 -6.07 1.52
CA TYR A 129 -3.82 -7.35 1.35
C TYR A 129 -2.30 -7.17 1.38
N ASN A 130 -1.67 -7.73 2.41
CA ASN A 130 -0.22 -7.87 2.49
C ASN A 130 0.18 -9.30 2.11
N SER A 131 0.39 -9.56 0.81
CA SER A 131 1.20 -10.72 0.41
C SER A 131 2.65 -10.42 0.72
N PHE A 132 3.09 -10.70 1.93
CA PHE A 132 4.52 -10.88 2.17
C PHE A 132 4.84 -12.37 2.02
N PRO A 133 5.73 -12.75 1.09
CA PRO A 133 5.95 -14.14 0.74
C PRO A 133 6.86 -14.83 1.76
N ASP A 134 7.69 -14.07 2.50
CA ASP A 134 8.60 -14.65 3.48
C ASP A 134 7.87 -15.00 4.77
N ASP A 135 8.24 -16.13 5.35
CA ASP A 135 7.63 -16.63 6.60
C ASP A 135 8.08 -15.88 7.85
N PHE A 136 9.11 -15.03 7.73
CA PHE A 136 9.64 -14.24 8.84
C PHE A 136 10.32 -12.94 8.40
N ILE A 137 10.43 -12.01 9.34
CA ILE A 137 11.25 -10.79 9.26
C ILE A 137 12.30 -10.87 10.37
N LEU A 138 13.56 -10.57 10.02
CA LEU A 138 14.68 -10.51 10.97
C LEU A 138 15.27 -9.10 10.96
N VAL A 139 15.39 -8.53 12.17
CA VAL A 139 16.06 -7.25 12.40
C VAL A 139 17.22 -7.49 13.37
N LYS A 140 18.42 -7.09 12.99
CA LYS A 140 19.61 -7.18 13.85
C LYS A 140 20.01 -5.81 14.33
N ILE A 141 20.27 -5.67 15.62
CA ILE A 141 20.59 -4.38 16.24
C ILE A 141 21.77 -4.56 17.18
N PHE A 142 22.76 -3.69 17.06
CA PHE A 142 23.83 -3.60 18.03
C PHE A 142 24.44 -2.21 18.08
N PHE A 143 24.95 -1.87 19.26
CA PHE A 143 25.78 -0.70 19.47
C PHE A 143 27.26 -1.07 19.30
N ASP A 144 27.95 -0.37 18.42
CA ASP A 144 29.41 -0.43 18.27
C ASP A 144 30.00 0.92 18.68
N SER A 145 30.44 0.98 19.94
CA SER A 145 30.85 2.22 20.61
C SER A 145 29.70 3.25 20.60
N GLU A 146 29.83 4.35 19.87
CA GLU A 146 28.78 5.36 19.72
C GLU A 146 27.88 5.14 18.49
N ASN A 147 28.19 4.13 17.67
CA ASN A 147 27.43 3.82 16.47
C ASN A 147 26.28 2.87 16.79
N LEU A 148 25.11 3.13 16.21
CA LEU A 148 24.00 2.19 16.19
C LEU A 148 23.96 1.54 14.81
N ILE A 149 24.11 0.22 14.76
CA ILE A 149 24.07 -0.56 13.52
C ILE A 149 22.78 -1.38 13.52
N ILE A 150 22.01 -1.22 12.45
CA ILE A 150 20.72 -1.89 12.22
C ILE A 150 20.79 -2.60 10.88
N ASP A 151 20.59 -3.91 10.86
CA ASP A 151 20.37 -4.67 9.63
C ASP A 151 18.88 -5.02 9.53
N ALA A 152 18.17 -4.45 8.56
CA ALA A 152 16.71 -4.60 8.43
C ALA A 152 16.21 -4.29 7.02
N ASN A 153 15.11 -4.90 6.60
CA ASN A 153 14.42 -4.53 5.36
C ASN A 153 13.51 -3.32 5.62
N VAL A 154 13.92 -2.13 5.19
CA VAL A 154 13.21 -0.85 5.42
C VAL A 154 13.40 0.13 4.27
N ASP A 155 12.35 0.88 3.92
CA ASP A 155 12.41 1.94 2.89
C ASP A 155 12.57 3.36 3.48
N ASN A 156 11.87 3.68 4.57
CA ASN A 156 11.84 5.04 5.12
C ASN A 156 13.01 5.31 6.07
N ILE A 157 14.24 5.04 5.61
CA ILE A 157 15.47 5.10 6.41
C ILE A 157 15.67 6.48 7.05
N SER A 158 15.50 7.55 6.29
CA SER A 158 15.68 8.92 6.78
C SER A 158 14.76 9.27 7.94
N PHE A 159 13.48 8.89 7.85
CA PHE A 159 12.53 9.05 8.95
C PHE A 159 12.93 8.22 10.16
N LEU A 160 13.32 6.96 9.94
CA LEU A 160 13.73 6.09 11.02
C LEU A 160 14.97 6.63 11.75
N LYS A 161 15.99 7.12 11.04
CA LYS A 161 17.15 7.78 11.66
C LYS A 161 16.77 9.02 12.45
N PHE A 162 15.89 9.86 11.90
CA PHE A 162 15.37 11.02 12.62
C PHE A 162 14.67 10.60 13.91
N PHE A 163 13.72 9.67 13.81
CA PHE A 163 12.95 9.18 14.94
C PHE A 163 13.83 8.58 16.03
N ILE A 164 14.80 7.75 15.64
CA ILE A 164 15.75 7.14 16.56
C ILE A 164 16.61 8.19 17.24
N SER A 165 17.10 9.18 16.49
CA SER A 165 17.93 10.26 17.02
C SER A 165 17.20 11.06 18.10
N GLU A 166 15.95 11.44 17.85
CA GLU A 166 15.12 12.21 18.80
C GLU A 166 14.80 11.43 20.09
N ASN A 167 14.69 10.10 19.99
CA ASN A 167 14.21 9.28 21.11
C ASN A 167 15.31 8.55 21.89
N PHE A 168 16.43 8.20 21.26
CA PHE A 168 17.46 7.35 21.88
C PHE A 168 18.79 8.06 22.12
N GLY A 169 18.92 9.33 21.69
CA GLY A 169 20.12 10.15 21.90
C GLY A 169 21.31 9.71 21.05
N VAL A 170 21.06 9.06 19.92
CA VAL A 170 22.10 8.65 18.96
C VAL A 170 22.09 9.65 17.81
N ASN A 171 23.20 10.36 17.59
CA ASN A 171 23.26 11.31 16.49
C ASN A 171 23.01 10.60 15.14
N LYS A 172 22.27 11.25 14.23
CA LYS A 172 21.85 10.67 12.94
C LYS A 172 23.00 10.10 12.10
N ASP A 173 24.16 10.76 12.13
CA ASP A 173 25.40 10.36 11.44
C ASP A 173 26.04 9.08 11.99
N LYS A 174 25.71 8.72 13.25
CA LYS A 174 26.17 7.50 13.92
C LYS A 174 25.19 6.33 13.79
N ILE A 175 24.03 6.55 13.16
CA ILE A 175 23.06 5.49 12.87
C ILE A 175 23.35 4.95 11.48
N LYS A 176 23.67 3.65 11.37
CA LYS A 176 23.89 2.93 10.11
C LYS A 176 22.78 1.90 9.92
N ILE A 177 22.08 1.97 8.78
CA ILE A 177 20.96 1.06 8.47
C ILE A 177 21.28 0.30 7.19
N ASN A 178 21.68 -0.96 7.32
CA ASN A 178 21.96 -1.82 6.18
C ASN A 178 20.67 -2.50 5.72
N SER A 179 20.15 -2.10 4.55
CA SER A 179 19.00 -2.80 3.94
C SER A 179 19.46 -4.12 3.32
N LEU A 180 18.92 -5.25 3.82
CA LEU A 180 19.34 -6.59 3.43
C LEU A 180 18.65 -7.08 2.14
N ASN A 181 17.37 -6.72 1.93
CA ASN A 181 16.56 -7.01 0.75
C ASN A 181 15.54 -5.89 0.51
N ASN A 182 15.54 -5.29 -0.69
CA ASN A 182 14.68 -4.14 -1.03
C ASN A 182 13.33 -4.53 -1.65
N TYR A 183 12.94 -5.81 -1.61
CA TYR A 183 11.67 -6.25 -2.21
C TYR A 183 10.54 -6.04 -1.19
N TRP A 184 9.54 -5.24 -1.57
CA TRP A 184 8.27 -5.06 -0.84
C TRP A 184 8.43 -4.49 0.59
N SER A 185 9.48 -3.72 0.85
CA SER A 185 9.80 -3.14 2.16
C SER A 185 8.75 -2.17 2.72
N SER A 186 7.89 -1.58 1.88
CA SER A 186 6.83 -0.67 2.32
C SER A 186 5.66 -1.37 3.02
N SER A 187 5.25 -2.57 2.57
CA SER A 187 4.12 -3.30 3.18
C SER A 187 4.47 -3.87 4.56
N ILE A 188 5.74 -4.21 4.78
CA ILE A 188 6.24 -4.72 6.07
C ILE A 188 6.83 -3.64 6.98
N PHE A 189 6.87 -2.38 6.54
CA PHE A 189 7.46 -1.28 7.31
C PHE A 189 6.88 -1.16 8.74
N PRO A 190 5.56 -1.30 8.99
CA PRO A 190 5.03 -1.23 10.35
C PRO A 190 5.64 -2.28 11.31
N ILE A 191 5.97 -3.47 10.77
CA ILE A 191 6.61 -4.56 11.50
C ILE A 191 8.09 -4.25 11.74
N SER A 192 8.83 -3.95 10.67
CA SER A 192 10.25 -3.62 10.75
C SER A 192 10.49 -2.43 11.68
N PHE A 193 9.64 -1.40 11.62
CA PHE A 193 9.68 -0.24 12.50
C PHE A 193 9.58 -0.64 13.97
N ASN A 194 8.54 -1.42 14.34
CA ASN A 194 8.37 -1.90 15.71
C ASN A 194 9.55 -2.78 16.18
N ALA A 195 9.99 -3.72 15.34
CA ALA A 195 11.11 -4.61 15.62
C ALA A 195 12.40 -3.82 15.90
N ILE A 196 12.65 -2.76 15.13
CA ILE A 196 13.82 -1.88 15.31
C ILE A 196 13.79 -1.20 16.67
N LEU A 197 12.66 -0.61 17.05
CA LEU A 197 12.55 0.08 18.34
C LEU A 197 12.67 -0.87 19.53
N GLN A 198 12.06 -2.04 19.44
CA GLN A 198 12.17 -3.10 20.44
C GLN A 198 13.62 -3.55 20.61
N GLY A 199 14.32 -3.83 19.50
CA GLY A 199 15.71 -4.26 19.54
C GLY A 199 16.65 -3.17 20.07
N ILE A 200 16.41 -1.89 19.77
CA ILE A 200 17.22 -0.78 20.29
C ILE A 200 17.12 -0.72 21.81
N VAL A 201 15.90 -0.80 22.36
CA VAL A 201 15.71 -0.77 23.81
C VAL A 201 16.37 -1.97 24.48
N ILE A 202 16.16 -3.19 23.95
CA ILE A 202 16.76 -4.40 24.51
C ILE A 202 18.28 -4.33 24.41
N SER A 203 18.84 -3.99 23.24
CA SER A 203 20.28 -3.92 23.02
C SER A 203 20.94 -2.89 23.94
N LYS A 204 20.31 -1.73 24.14
CA LYS A 204 20.77 -0.70 25.08
C LYS A 204 20.73 -1.18 26.54
N LYS A 205 19.74 -1.99 26.92
CA LYS A 205 19.59 -2.56 28.27
C LYS A 205 20.65 -3.62 28.58
N ILE A 206 20.96 -4.51 27.63
CA ILE A 206 21.89 -5.64 27.86
C ILE A 206 23.30 -5.41 27.34
N ASN A 207 23.53 -4.33 26.59
CA ASN A 207 24.78 -3.99 25.91
C ASN A 207 25.33 -5.14 25.04
N LYS A 208 24.45 -5.78 24.27
CA LYS A 208 24.77 -6.89 23.36
C LYS A 208 23.99 -6.76 22.06
N ARG A 209 24.39 -7.53 21.05
CA ARG A 209 23.63 -7.67 19.80
C ARG A 209 22.31 -8.38 20.06
N VAL A 210 21.25 -7.87 19.45
CA VAL A 210 19.90 -8.42 19.52
C VAL A 210 19.38 -8.72 18.12
N ASN A 211 18.91 -9.96 17.95
CA ASN A 211 18.25 -10.47 16.76
C ASN A 211 16.74 -10.53 17.05
N VAL A 212 15.98 -9.54 16.57
CA VAL A 212 14.52 -9.49 16.73
C VAL A 212 13.88 -10.22 15.56
N ILE A 213 13.08 -11.26 15.85
CA ILE A 213 12.45 -12.09 14.82
C ILE A 213 10.93 -12.02 14.89
N TYR A 214 10.29 -11.79 13.76
CA TYR A 214 8.84 -11.83 13.61
C TYR A 214 8.48 -12.96 12.65
N TYR A 215 7.66 -13.91 13.09
CA TYR A 215 7.11 -14.95 12.22
C TYR A 215 5.79 -14.49 11.61
N LYS A 216 5.33 -15.16 10.56
CA LYS A 216 4.05 -14.93 9.90
C LYS A 216 2.85 -14.80 10.87
N ARG A 217 2.84 -15.57 11.97
CA ARG A 217 1.81 -15.47 13.02
C ARG A 217 1.75 -14.11 13.74
N HIS A 218 2.86 -13.36 13.75
CA HIS A 218 2.94 -12.01 14.31
C HIS A 218 2.49 -10.93 13.32
N PHE A 219 2.25 -11.28 12.05
CA PHE A 219 1.85 -10.32 11.03
C PHE A 219 0.38 -9.88 11.18
N ARG A 220 -0.35 -10.42 12.17
CA ARG A 220 -1.69 -9.95 12.58
C ARG A 220 -1.78 -8.46 12.87
N ILE A 221 -0.66 -7.85 13.26
CA ILE A 221 -0.52 -6.39 13.35
C ILE A 221 -0.92 -5.68 12.04
N LEU A 222 -0.78 -6.37 10.90
CA LEU A 222 -1.17 -5.97 9.55
C LEU A 222 -2.52 -6.56 9.07
N ASP A 223 -2.97 -7.71 9.59
CA ASP A 223 -4.07 -8.52 9.01
C ASP A 223 -5.45 -7.86 8.99
N ASN A 224 -5.68 -6.81 9.80
CA ASN A 224 -6.92 -6.04 9.74
C ASN A 224 -6.60 -4.55 9.51
N LEU A 225 -5.85 -4.18 8.48
CA LEU A 225 -5.86 -2.80 8.00
C LEU A 225 -7.08 -2.65 7.08
N ASN A 226 -8.26 -2.52 7.67
CA ASN A 226 -9.52 -2.41 6.93
C ASN A 226 -9.98 -0.96 6.94
N LEU A 227 -10.19 -0.43 5.75
CA LEU A 227 -10.83 0.84 5.49
C LEU A 227 -12.29 0.55 5.16
N THR A 228 -13.18 0.87 6.09
CA THR A 228 -14.62 0.80 5.85
C THR A 228 -15.11 2.18 5.46
N PHE A 229 -15.75 2.28 4.30
CA PHE A 229 -16.35 3.49 3.77
C PHE A 229 -17.87 3.36 3.91
N SER A 230 -18.43 4.05 4.89
CA SER A 230 -19.88 4.24 5.02
C SER A 230 -20.25 5.54 4.32
N VAL A 231 -21.19 5.49 3.37
CA VAL A 231 -21.54 6.62 2.52
C VAL A 231 -23.04 6.87 2.52
N SER A 232 -23.41 8.15 2.61
CA SER A 232 -24.73 8.64 2.25
C SER A 232 -24.62 9.54 1.01
N ASN A 233 -25.27 9.12 -0.07
CA ASN A 233 -25.34 9.83 -1.33
C ASN A 233 -26.63 10.65 -1.38
N CYS A 234 -26.51 11.97 -1.37
CA CYS A 234 -27.65 12.89 -1.47
C CYS A 234 -27.89 13.25 -2.94
N LEU A 235 -29.08 12.92 -3.43
CA LEU A 235 -29.48 13.15 -4.81
C LEU A 235 -30.50 14.27 -4.90
N LEU A 236 -30.38 15.08 -5.95
CA LEU A 236 -31.40 16.05 -6.37
C LEU A 236 -32.54 15.34 -7.10
N ALA A 237 -33.63 16.07 -7.36
CA ALA A 237 -34.83 15.54 -8.02
C ALA A 237 -34.58 15.00 -9.44
N ASP A 238 -33.51 15.44 -10.11
CA ASP A 238 -33.05 14.96 -11.43
C ASP A 238 -32.06 13.79 -11.34
N ASN A 239 -31.92 13.17 -10.17
CA ASN A 239 -30.92 12.14 -9.85
C ASN A 239 -29.47 12.60 -9.98
N LYS A 240 -29.21 13.91 -10.03
CA LYS A 240 -27.85 14.44 -9.95
C LYS A 240 -27.33 14.33 -8.52
N LEU A 241 -26.12 13.79 -8.36
CA LEU A 241 -25.47 13.71 -7.05
C LEU A 241 -25.11 15.14 -6.62
N SER A 242 -25.63 15.59 -5.46
CA SER A 242 -25.32 16.92 -4.92
C SER A 242 -24.30 16.88 -3.81
N LYS A 243 -24.38 15.86 -2.95
CA LYS A 243 -23.52 15.71 -1.78
C LYS A 243 -23.20 14.24 -1.53
N VAL A 244 -21.96 13.98 -1.14
CA VAL A 244 -21.50 12.71 -0.59
C VAL A 244 -21.08 12.96 0.86
N ILE A 245 -21.71 12.28 1.80
CA ILE A 245 -21.25 12.23 3.19
C ILE A 245 -20.53 10.90 3.36
N LEU A 246 -19.23 10.97 3.62
CA LEU A 246 -18.34 9.83 3.69
C LEU A 246 -17.77 9.69 5.09
N GLU A 247 -18.04 8.56 5.71
CA GLU A 247 -17.38 8.12 6.94
C GLU A 247 -16.36 7.04 6.61
N ILE A 248 -15.10 7.31 6.93
CA ILE A 248 -13.97 6.40 6.71
C ILE A 248 -13.57 5.87 8.08
N ILE A 249 -13.94 4.63 8.33
CA ILE A 249 -13.60 3.92 9.55
C ILE A 249 -12.30 3.17 9.30
N ILE A 250 -11.31 3.42 10.14
CA ILE A 250 -10.01 2.77 10.10
C ILE A 250 -9.83 2.04 11.42
N ASN A 251 -9.79 0.72 11.35
CA ASN A 251 -9.65 -0.16 12.52
C ASN A 251 -8.21 -0.22 13.08
N ARG A 252 -7.34 0.72 12.67
CA ARG A 252 -5.99 0.93 13.16
C ARG A 252 -5.78 2.41 13.52
N PRO A 253 -4.93 2.70 14.51
CA PRO A 253 -4.56 4.08 14.82
C PRO A 253 -3.74 4.67 13.67
N LEU A 254 -4.12 5.84 13.13
CA LEU A 254 -3.24 6.55 12.20
C LEU A 254 -2.20 7.41 12.92
N ASN A 255 -2.35 7.61 14.24
CA ASN A 255 -1.41 8.38 15.08
C ASN A 255 -1.06 9.72 14.41
N PHE A 256 0.21 9.96 14.08
CA PHE A 256 0.72 11.21 13.48
C PHE A 256 0.45 11.33 11.97
N LEU A 257 -0.10 10.29 11.33
CA LEU A 257 -0.40 10.31 9.89
C LEU A 257 -1.84 10.70 9.59
N TYR A 258 -2.70 10.80 10.61
CA TYR A 258 -4.12 11.15 10.44
C TYR A 258 -4.32 12.38 9.56
N LYS A 259 -3.64 13.49 9.90
CA LYS A 259 -3.78 14.75 9.15
C LYS A 259 -3.26 14.64 7.72
N PHE A 260 -2.24 13.82 7.49
CA PHE A 260 -1.70 13.58 6.16
C PHE A 260 -2.73 12.83 5.31
N TYR A 261 -3.26 11.70 5.80
CA TYR A 261 -4.28 10.93 5.10
C TYR A 261 -5.56 11.75 4.86
N PHE A 262 -5.98 12.57 5.84
CA PHE A 262 -7.10 13.48 5.66
C PHE A 262 -6.86 14.51 4.54
N LYS A 263 -5.70 15.17 4.52
CA LYS A 263 -5.33 16.10 3.43
C LYS A 263 -5.24 15.38 2.08
N PHE A 264 -4.71 14.16 2.08
CA PHE A 264 -4.53 13.32 0.89
C PHE A 264 -5.88 12.97 0.24
N ILE A 265 -6.84 12.46 1.02
CA ILE A 265 -8.18 12.15 0.50
C ILE A 265 -8.86 13.42 -0.02
N ASN A 266 -8.83 14.53 0.73
CA ASN A 266 -9.40 15.78 0.25
C ASN A 266 -8.83 16.22 -1.10
N ASN A 267 -7.54 15.97 -1.35
CA ASN A 267 -6.93 16.26 -2.64
C ASN A 267 -7.42 15.30 -3.75
N ILE A 268 -7.57 14.00 -3.47
CA ILE A 268 -8.16 13.05 -4.43
C ILE A 268 -9.52 13.54 -4.89
N PHE A 269 -10.44 13.84 -3.96
CA PHE A 269 -11.79 14.25 -4.32
C PHE A 269 -11.87 15.62 -4.99
N LYS A 270 -10.99 16.57 -4.64
CA LYS A 270 -10.88 17.84 -5.38
C LYS A 270 -10.51 17.62 -6.86
N ASN A 271 -9.69 16.61 -7.14
CA ASN A 271 -9.24 16.29 -8.51
C ASN A 271 -10.19 15.38 -9.28
N LEU A 272 -11.19 14.77 -8.62
CA LEU A 272 -12.22 13.98 -9.30
C LEU A 272 -13.01 14.83 -10.29
N PHE A 273 -13.56 14.15 -11.28
CA PHE A 273 -14.37 14.74 -12.32
C PHE A 273 -15.79 15.08 -11.85
N PHE A 274 -16.16 14.99 -10.56
CA PHE A 274 -17.53 15.22 -10.09
C PHE A 274 -17.72 16.55 -9.31
N ASP A 275 -18.82 17.26 -9.57
CA ASP A 275 -19.11 18.64 -9.08
C ASP A 275 -19.81 18.75 -7.71
N GLY A 276 -20.10 17.66 -7.00
CA GLY A 276 -20.81 17.73 -5.72
C GLY A 276 -19.95 18.03 -4.50
N PHE A 277 -20.63 18.34 -3.39
CA PHE A 277 -20.00 18.57 -2.10
C PHE A 277 -19.58 17.24 -1.46
N LEU A 278 -18.44 17.24 -0.77
CA LEU A 278 -17.97 16.10 0.01
C LEU A 278 -17.76 16.50 1.46
N GLU A 279 -18.34 15.72 2.36
CA GLU A 279 -18.07 15.79 3.79
C GLU A 279 -17.38 14.51 4.22
N ILE A 280 -16.20 14.60 4.84
CA ILE A 280 -15.40 13.43 5.25
C ILE A 280 -15.28 13.40 6.76
N PHE A 281 -15.67 12.29 7.35
CA PHE A 281 -15.44 11.96 8.75
C PHE A 281 -14.48 10.79 8.82
N PHE A 282 -13.36 10.95 9.53
CA PHE A 282 -12.51 9.81 9.87
C PHE A 282 -12.90 9.31 11.25
N VAL A 283 -13.14 8.01 11.34
CA VAL A 283 -13.31 7.31 12.61
C VAL A 283 -12.13 6.35 12.74
N GLU A 284 -11.08 6.82 13.40
CA GLU A 284 -9.92 5.99 13.70
C GLU A 284 -9.99 5.38 15.11
N ASN A 285 -9.34 4.24 15.27
CA ASN A 285 -9.14 3.65 16.58
C ASN A 285 -8.08 4.45 17.36
N LYS A 286 -8.46 5.08 18.47
CA LYS A 286 -7.51 5.79 19.33
C LYS A 286 -6.66 4.81 20.12
N SER A 287 -5.34 4.89 19.96
CA SER A 287 -4.38 4.09 20.69
C SER A 287 -3.20 4.95 21.13
N ASP A 288 -2.67 4.68 22.32
CA ASP A 288 -1.38 5.23 22.74
C ASP A 288 -0.22 4.35 22.23
N PHE A 289 -0.50 3.20 21.60
CA PHE A 289 0.51 2.32 21.05
C PHE A 289 1.15 2.89 19.78
N ILE A 290 2.47 2.75 19.69
CA ILE A 290 3.25 3.14 18.53
C ILE A 290 2.93 2.30 17.29
N PHE A 291 2.31 2.92 16.29
CA PHE A 291 2.02 2.26 15.03
C PHE A 291 2.23 3.23 13.87
N PHE A 292 2.98 2.76 12.86
CA PHE A 292 3.30 3.54 11.66
C PHE A 292 2.69 2.85 10.45
N TYR A 293 1.63 3.42 9.89
CA TYR A 293 0.98 2.90 8.67
C TYR A 293 1.55 3.58 7.41
N ASP A 294 2.51 2.93 6.74
CA ASP A 294 3.24 3.44 5.56
C ASP A 294 2.71 2.92 4.20
N ASN A 295 1.47 2.45 4.11
CA ASN A 295 0.96 1.88 2.86
C ASN A 295 0.04 2.86 2.10
N LEU A 296 0.62 3.99 1.67
CA LEU A 296 -0.12 5.02 0.92
C LEU A 296 -0.75 4.47 -0.37
N LEU A 297 -0.06 3.55 -1.07
CA LEU A 297 -0.57 2.94 -2.29
C LEU A 297 -1.86 2.14 -2.04
N ALA A 298 -1.90 1.31 -1.00
CA ALA A 298 -3.07 0.51 -0.67
C ALA A 298 -4.23 1.37 -0.15
N PHE A 299 -3.92 2.37 0.68
CA PHE A 299 -4.88 3.37 1.11
C PHE A 299 -5.53 4.10 -0.07
N GLU A 300 -4.72 4.60 -1.00
CA GLU A 300 -5.22 5.28 -2.19
C GLU A 300 -6.03 4.36 -3.10
N THR A 301 -5.55 3.14 -3.32
CA THR A 301 -6.25 2.13 -4.12
C THR A 301 -7.65 1.89 -3.56
N SER A 302 -7.78 1.79 -2.23
CA SER A 302 -9.07 1.62 -1.54
C SER A 302 -10.00 2.82 -1.74
N VAL A 303 -9.48 4.05 -1.65
CA VAL A 303 -10.28 5.27 -1.89
C VAL A 303 -10.82 5.32 -3.33
N TYR A 304 -9.99 5.03 -4.34
CA TYR A 304 -10.45 5.01 -5.73
C TYR A 304 -11.43 3.87 -6.01
N ASN A 305 -11.19 2.68 -5.45
CA ASN A 305 -12.13 1.57 -5.56
C ASN A 305 -13.49 1.92 -4.95
N PHE A 306 -13.51 2.57 -3.78
CA PHE A 306 -14.73 3.10 -3.17
C PHE A 306 -15.46 4.04 -4.15
N ILE A 307 -14.75 5.04 -4.68
CA ILE A 307 -15.33 6.05 -5.58
C ILE A 307 -16.03 5.38 -6.77
N TYR A 308 -15.32 4.49 -7.47
CA TYR A 308 -15.86 3.82 -8.66
C TYR A 308 -16.98 2.84 -8.34
N SER A 309 -16.85 2.07 -7.26
CA SER A 309 -17.91 1.14 -6.83
C SER A 309 -19.17 1.91 -6.45
N ASN A 310 -19.04 3.03 -5.75
CA ASN A 310 -20.17 3.87 -5.35
C ASN A 310 -20.91 4.47 -6.55
N PHE A 311 -20.20 5.04 -7.52
CA PHE A 311 -20.84 5.54 -8.72
C PHE A 311 -21.50 4.43 -9.56
N TYR A 312 -20.87 3.26 -9.66
CA TYR A 312 -21.43 2.13 -10.39
C TYR A 312 -22.73 1.65 -9.73
N ASN A 313 -22.74 1.50 -8.40
CA ASN A 313 -23.94 1.08 -7.66
C ASN A 313 -25.07 2.10 -7.75
N LEU A 314 -24.77 3.40 -7.68
CA LEU A 314 -25.78 4.45 -7.90
C LEU A 314 -26.46 4.30 -9.27
N ALA A 315 -25.68 4.01 -10.30
CA ALA A 315 -26.22 3.84 -11.65
C ALA A 315 -27.15 2.62 -11.78
N LEU A 316 -26.79 1.50 -11.15
CA LEU A 316 -27.63 0.29 -11.12
C LEU A 316 -28.98 0.54 -10.44
N VAL A 317 -29.03 1.38 -9.41
CA VAL A 317 -30.28 1.77 -8.73
C VAL A 317 -31.14 2.71 -9.58
N MET A 318 -30.55 3.48 -10.49
CA MET A 318 -31.19 4.55 -11.29
C MET A 318 -31.60 4.14 -12.72
N PRO A 319 -31.95 2.86 -12.93
CA PRO A 319 -31.96 2.19 -14.24
C PRO A 319 -31.11 2.81 -15.38
N CYS A 320 -29.89 3.27 -15.10
CA CYS A 320 -29.05 3.93 -16.09
C CYS A 320 -27.74 3.17 -16.32
N GLU A 321 -27.16 3.32 -17.50
CA GLU A 321 -25.86 2.74 -17.76
C GLU A 321 -24.80 3.41 -16.86
N PRO A 322 -23.94 2.67 -16.13
CA PRO A 322 -22.93 3.24 -15.24
C PRO A 322 -22.04 4.31 -15.87
N ILE A 323 -21.64 4.07 -17.12
CA ILE A 323 -20.88 4.99 -17.96
C ILE A 323 -21.70 6.25 -18.25
N GLY A 324 -22.96 6.09 -18.69
CA GLY A 324 -23.88 7.19 -18.94
C GLY A 324 -24.19 8.02 -17.68
N TYR A 325 -24.34 7.37 -16.52
CA TYR A 325 -24.53 8.06 -15.25
C TYR A 325 -23.33 8.92 -14.90
N LEU A 326 -22.11 8.39 -14.97
CA LEU A 326 -20.89 9.15 -14.70
C LEU A 326 -20.77 10.40 -15.59
N LEU A 327 -21.20 10.34 -16.85
CA LEU A 327 -21.21 11.52 -17.72
C LEU A 327 -22.05 12.67 -17.17
N THR A 328 -23.19 12.35 -16.54
CA THR A 328 -24.07 13.36 -15.94
C THR A 328 -23.46 14.03 -14.71
N GLN A 329 -22.43 13.41 -14.13
CA GLN A 329 -21.76 13.87 -12.92
C GLN A 329 -20.52 14.73 -13.23
N ILE A 330 -20.07 14.84 -14.49
CA ILE A 330 -18.81 15.50 -14.83
C ILE A 330 -18.83 17.01 -14.54
N LYS A 331 -17.72 17.54 -14.00
CA LYS A 331 -17.48 18.99 -13.84
C LYS A 331 -17.56 19.69 -15.19
N GLY A 332 -18.22 20.84 -15.24
CA GLY A 332 -18.27 21.65 -16.48
C GLY A 332 -16.88 21.82 -17.11
N ASP A 333 -16.75 21.48 -18.40
CA ASP A 333 -15.52 21.51 -19.21
C ASP A 333 -14.31 20.67 -18.73
N TYR A 334 -14.55 19.49 -18.15
CA TYR A 334 -13.47 18.53 -17.87
C TYR A 334 -13.00 17.77 -19.14
N SER A 335 -12.43 18.52 -20.10
CA SER A 335 -12.07 18.07 -21.46
C SER A 335 -11.18 16.81 -21.50
N ARG A 336 -10.29 16.64 -20.53
CA ARG A 336 -9.39 15.47 -20.37
C ARG A 336 -10.16 14.16 -20.16
N PHE A 337 -11.08 14.17 -19.18
CA PHE A 337 -11.96 13.02 -18.91
C PHE A 337 -12.78 12.67 -20.15
N PHE A 338 -13.41 13.64 -20.81
CA PHE A 338 -14.24 13.38 -21.99
C PHE A 338 -13.50 12.69 -23.13
N LYS A 339 -12.20 12.96 -23.32
CA LYS A 339 -11.38 12.29 -24.36
C LYS A 339 -11.14 10.82 -24.02
N ILE A 340 -10.68 10.53 -22.81
CA ILE A 340 -10.46 9.15 -22.33
C ILE A 340 -11.79 8.39 -22.34
N PHE A 341 -12.83 9.03 -21.84
CA PHE A 341 -14.14 8.46 -21.70
C PHE A 341 -14.77 8.08 -23.04
N LYS A 342 -14.71 8.94 -24.07
CA LYS A 342 -15.23 8.59 -25.41
C LYS A 342 -14.59 7.31 -25.97
N ARG A 343 -13.32 7.06 -25.65
CA ARG A 343 -12.61 5.84 -26.05
C ARG A 343 -13.03 4.63 -25.21
N LEU A 344 -13.13 4.80 -23.89
CA LEU A 344 -13.67 3.79 -22.98
C LEU A 344 -15.09 3.37 -23.38
N ASP A 345 -15.98 4.33 -23.62
CA ASP A 345 -17.39 4.12 -24.00
C ASP A 345 -17.52 3.43 -25.37
N LEU A 346 -16.73 3.86 -26.36
CA LEU A 346 -16.69 3.17 -27.66
C LEU A 346 -16.21 1.72 -27.53
N LYS A 347 -15.19 1.47 -26.70
CA LYS A 347 -14.69 0.11 -26.47
C LYS A 347 -15.69 -0.75 -25.68
N ASN A 348 -16.27 -0.20 -24.62
CA ASN A 348 -17.26 -0.89 -23.80
C ASN A 348 -18.55 -1.17 -24.57
N SER A 349 -19.01 -0.27 -25.43
CA SER A 349 -20.18 -0.50 -26.30
C SER A 349 -19.92 -1.57 -27.37
N LEU A 350 -18.69 -1.69 -27.88
CA LEU A 350 -18.28 -2.80 -28.75
C LEU A 350 -18.27 -4.15 -28.00
N ILE A 351 -17.78 -4.16 -26.76
CA ILE A 351 -17.76 -5.36 -25.90
C ILE A 351 -19.19 -5.77 -25.45
N LYS A 352 -20.09 -4.80 -25.22
CA LYS A 352 -21.50 -5.04 -24.88
C LYS A 352 -22.29 -5.68 -26.02
N LYS A 353 -22.00 -5.32 -27.28
CA LYS A 353 -22.64 -5.95 -28.45
C LYS A 353 -22.30 -7.44 -28.60
N SER A 354 -21.18 -7.91 -28.04
CA SER A 354 -20.81 -9.32 -28.00
C SER A 354 -21.26 -10.08 -26.73
N SER A 355 -21.76 -9.37 -25.72
CA SER A 355 -22.14 -9.93 -24.41
C SER A 355 -23.64 -9.76 -24.11
N VAL A 356 -24.50 -9.99 -25.12
CA VAL A 356 -25.95 -10.12 -24.91
C VAL A 356 -26.21 -11.35 -24.05
N ILE A 357 -26.12 -11.15 -22.74
CA ILE A 357 -26.56 -12.11 -21.73
C ILE A 357 -28.07 -11.94 -21.63
N SER A 358 -28.75 -12.94 -22.17
CA SER A 358 -30.19 -13.12 -22.11
C SER A 358 -30.62 -13.34 -20.66
N VAL A 359 -31.02 -12.27 -19.98
CA VAL A 359 -31.83 -12.41 -18.77
C VAL A 359 -33.20 -12.92 -19.22
N ASN A 360 -33.33 -14.23 -19.40
CA ASN A 360 -34.63 -14.86 -19.55
C ASN A 360 -35.24 -14.93 -18.14
N LYS A 361 -35.78 -13.81 -17.65
CA LYS A 361 -36.47 -13.68 -16.34
C LYS A 361 -37.60 -14.70 -16.14
N ASN A 362 -37.95 -15.48 -17.17
CA ASN A 362 -38.99 -16.49 -17.14
C ASN A 362 -38.50 -17.87 -16.66
N TYR A 363 -37.19 -18.10 -16.56
CA TYR A 363 -36.64 -19.37 -16.09
C TYR A 363 -35.52 -19.07 -15.10
N ASP A 364 -35.68 -19.51 -13.84
CA ASP A 364 -34.67 -19.46 -12.78
C ASP A 364 -33.46 -20.38 -13.10
N ILE A 365 -32.81 -20.17 -14.24
CA ILE A 365 -31.61 -20.89 -14.66
C ILE A 365 -30.42 -20.06 -14.21
N PHE A 366 -29.70 -20.59 -13.23
CA PHE A 366 -28.43 -20.02 -12.80
C PHE A 366 -27.41 -20.14 -13.94
N GLU A 367 -27.01 -19.03 -14.53
CA GLU A 367 -25.98 -19.02 -15.57
C GLU A 367 -24.66 -19.52 -14.97
N THR A 368 -24.08 -20.57 -15.57
CA THR A 368 -22.82 -21.16 -15.11
C THR A 368 -21.63 -20.21 -15.25
N SER A 369 -21.77 -19.18 -16.09
CA SER A 369 -20.78 -18.13 -16.28
C SER A 369 -21.43 -16.81 -16.65
N ARG A 370 -20.88 -15.68 -16.18
CA ARG A 370 -21.30 -14.32 -16.54
C ARG A 370 -20.12 -13.51 -17.06
N ARG A 371 -20.41 -12.45 -17.82
CA ARG A 371 -19.43 -11.47 -18.28
C ARG A 371 -19.73 -10.10 -17.71
N GLY A 372 -18.68 -9.41 -17.28
CA GLY A 372 -18.73 -8.02 -16.83
C GLY A 372 -17.76 -7.16 -17.61
N VAL A 373 -18.15 -5.90 -17.82
CA VAL A 373 -17.31 -4.87 -18.41
C VAL A 373 -17.10 -3.78 -17.38
N GLY A 374 -15.91 -3.75 -16.81
CA GLY A 374 -15.51 -2.76 -15.84
C GLY A 374 -14.69 -1.65 -16.46
N PHE A 375 -14.65 -0.52 -15.78
CA PHE A 375 -13.80 0.60 -16.18
C PHE A 375 -13.42 1.44 -14.97
N ALA A 376 -12.32 2.17 -15.11
CA ALA A 376 -11.88 3.16 -14.16
C ALA A 376 -11.11 4.27 -14.87
N TYR A 377 -11.08 5.44 -14.25
CA TYR A 377 -10.30 6.59 -14.69
C TYR A 377 -9.43 7.09 -13.53
N LEU A 378 -8.28 7.64 -13.82
CA LEU A 378 -7.43 8.23 -12.81
C LEU A 378 -6.81 9.48 -13.40
N ASN A 379 -7.02 10.59 -12.71
CA ASN A 379 -6.21 11.78 -12.88
C ASN A 379 -5.33 11.89 -11.64
N SER A 380 -4.18 11.25 -11.68
CA SER A 380 -3.28 11.24 -10.53
C SER A 380 -2.53 12.58 -10.47
N ASN A 381 -2.69 13.31 -9.38
CA ASN A 381 -1.99 14.57 -9.16
C ASN A 381 -0.67 14.34 -8.41
N ALA A 382 0.40 15.01 -8.86
CA ALA A 382 1.71 15.01 -8.21
C ALA A 382 1.82 15.92 -6.96
N TYR A 383 0.70 16.45 -6.45
CA TYR A 383 0.63 17.47 -5.39
C TYR A 383 1.52 17.21 -4.16
N PHE A 384 1.70 15.94 -3.76
CA PHE A 384 2.49 15.55 -2.59
C PHE A 384 3.98 15.26 -2.90
N LEU A 385 4.43 15.43 -4.15
CA LEU A 385 5.82 15.26 -4.61
C LEU A 385 6.66 16.56 -4.53
N SER A 386 6.32 17.47 -3.63
CA SER A 386 6.95 18.81 -3.57
C SER A 386 8.37 18.85 -3.02
N GLY A 387 8.92 17.71 -2.56
CA GLY A 387 10.28 17.62 -2.00
C GLY A 387 11.33 17.21 -3.04
N GLU A 388 12.53 17.78 -2.96
CA GLU A 388 13.64 17.36 -3.82
C GLU A 388 14.11 15.95 -3.47
N GLN A 389 14.13 15.06 -4.45
CA GLN A 389 14.67 13.71 -4.34
C GLN A 389 15.78 13.52 -5.35
N TYR A 390 16.75 12.66 -5.02
CA TYR A 390 17.93 12.44 -5.84
C TYR A 390 18.25 10.96 -5.98
N VAL A 391 18.87 10.61 -7.10
CA VAL A 391 19.59 9.35 -7.26
C VAL A 391 21.07 9.68 -7.30
N VAL A 392 21.86 8.99 -6.48
CA VAL A 392 23.31 9.16 -6.43
C VAL A 392 23.98 7.87 -6.89
N ALA A 393 24.91 7.97 -7.82
CA ALA A 393 25.68 6.83 -8.30
C ALA A 393 27.16 7.01 -8.00
N CYS A 394 27.76 6.02 -7.35
CA CYS A 394 29.17 5.94 -7.03
C CYS A 394 29.79 4.76 -7.80
N LEU A 395 30.53 5.09 -8.87
CA LEU A 395 31.27 4.13 -9.66
C LEU A 395 32.67 3.94 -9.07
N TYR A 396 32.98 2.71 -8.72
CA TYR A 396 34.31 2.24 -8.35
C TYR A 396 34.90 1.44 -9.53
N LYS A 397 36.15 0.99 -9.40
CA LYS A 397 36.86 0.27 -10.45
C LYS A 397 36.13 -0.99 -10.95
N ASP A 398 35.45 -1.70 -10.07
CA ASP A 398 34.85 -3.02 -10.30
C ASP A 398 33.38 -3.12 -9.86
N ARG A 399 32.80 -2.03 -9.35
CA ARG A 399 31.43 -2.00 -8.82
C ARG A 399 30.76 -0.64 -9.00
N LEU A 400 29.44 -0.64 -9.15
CA LEU A 400 28.60 0.55 -9.14
C LEU A 400 27.59 0.44 -8.01
N ASN A 401 27.60 1.41 -7.11
CA ASN A 401 26.55 1.56 -6.10
C ASN A 401 25.63 2.71 -6.52
N ILE A 402 24.34 2.46 -6.63
CA ILE A 402 23.32 3.48 -6.87
C ILE A 402 22.45 3.57 -5.63
N PHE A 403 22.40 4.76 -5.04
CA PHE A 403 21.59 5.12 -3.89
C PHE A 403 20.27 5.74 -4.37
N LEU A 404 19.17 5.12 -3.99
CA LEU A 404 17.79 5.43 -4.39
C LEU A 404 17.01 5.98 -3.19
N PRO A 405 16.07 6.90 -3.37
CA PRO A 405 15.27 7.41 -2.25
C PRO A 405 14.26 6.39 -1.70
N TYR A 406 13.90 5.36 -2.48
CA TYR A 406 12.99 4.28 -2.09
C TYR A 406 13.21 3.04 -3.00
N SER A 407 12.66 1.90 -2.60
CA SER A 407 12.82 0.63 -3.31
C SER A 407 12.14 0.61 -4.69
N ILE A 408 12.75 -0.11 -5.64
CA ILE A 408 12.11 -0.48 -6.91
C ILE A 408 11.29 -1.75 -6.67
N ILE A 409 9.97 -1.60 -6.56
CA ILE A 409 9.04 -2.73 -6.40
C ILE A 409 8.94 -3.56 -7.70
N ASP A 410 9.21 -2.98 -8.86
CA ASP A 410 9.17 -3.65 -10.17
C ASP A 410 10.50 -4.34 -10.49
N ASN A 411 10.55 -5.67 -10.31
CA ASN A 411 11.71 -6.50 -10.60
C ASN A 411 12.16 -6.42 -12.07
N ASN A 412 11.23 -6.27 -13.01
CA ASN A 412 11.55 -6.15 -14.44
C ASN A 412 12.24 -4.82 -14.73
N LEU A 413 11.76 -3.72 -14.12
CA LEU A 413 12.42 -2.43 -14.19
C LEU A 413 13.82 -2.50 -13.57
N SER A 414 13.94 -3.06 -12.37
CA SER A 414 15.22 -3.21 -11.67
C SER A 414 16.24 -3.99 -12.52
N ASN A 415 15.83 -5.15 -13.06
CA ASN A 415 16.67 -5.96 -13.94
C ASN A 415 17.05 -5.26 -15.24
N TYR A 416 16.10 -4.54 -15.85
CA TYR A 416 16.36 -3.76 -17.06
C TYR A 416 17.43 -2.67 -16.80
N LEU A 417 17.29 -1.90 -15.74
CA LEU A 417 18.22 -0.83 -15.38
C LEU A 417 19.60 -1.38 -15.05
N LYS A 418 19.68 -2.44 -14.22
CA LYS A 418 20.95 -3.11 -13.90
C LYS A 418 21.67 -3.62 -15.16
N ASN A 419 20.96 -4.32 -16.04
CA ASN A 419 21.52 -4.81 -17.30
C ASN A 419 22.00 -3.66 -18.20
N SER A 420 21.23 -2.58 -18.28
CA SER A 420 21.60 -1.41 -19.07
C SER A 420 22.89 -0.76 -18.54
N LEU A 421 23.00 -0.56 -17.22
CA LEU A 421 24.19 0.02 -16.58
C LEU A 421 25.42 -0.89 -16.73
N ALA A 422 25.26 -2.18 -16.41
CA ALA A 422 26.32 -3.18 -16.54
C ALA A 422 26.90 -3.20 -17.95
N LYS A 423 26.04 -3.20 -18.97
CA LYS A 423 26.47 -3.16 -20.38
C LYS A 423 27.18 -1.85 -20.75
N THR A 424 26.67 -0.70 -20.31
CA THR A 424 27.32 0.60 -20.60
C THR A 424 28.69 0.72 -19.96
N LEU A 425 28.86 0.19 -18.75
CA LEU A 425 30.08 0.32 -17.96
C LEU A 425 31.07 -0.84 -18.13
N GLY A 426 30.69 -1.91 -18.85
CA GLY A 426 31.50 -3.13 -18.94
C GLY A 426 31.64 -3.88 -17.61
N LEU A 427 30.69 -3.71 -16.69
CA LEU A 427 30.68 -4.37 -15.38
C LEU A 427 29.86 -5.66 -15.40
N ALA A 428 30.14 -6.57 -14.48
CA ALA A 428 29.28 -7.72 -14.24
C ALA A 428 27.91 -7.26 -13.68
N TYR A 429 26.83 -7.95 -14.03
CA TYR A 429 25.48 -7.64 -13.51
C TYR A 429 25.45 -7.63 -11.96
N SER A 430 26.16 -8.58 -11.33
CA SER A 430 26.29 -8.69 -9.87
C SER A 430 27.07 -7.53 -9.22
N SER A 431 27.79 -6.73 -10.01
CA SER A 431 28.53 -5.57 -9.54
C SER A 431 27.69 -4.28 -9.51
N ILE A 432 26.43 -4.33 -9.94
CA ILE A 432 25.50 -3.19 -9.90
C ILE A 432 24.55 -3.34 -8.71
N ASN A 433 24.75 -2.49 -7.69
CA ASN A 433 24.00 -2.51 -6.45
C ASN A 433 23.03 -1.33 -6.40
N PHE A 434 21.75 -1.62 -6.15
CA PHE A 434 20.75 -0.61 -5.81
C PHE A 434 20.56 -0.63 -4.30
N LEU A 435 20.87 0.48 -3.65
CA LEU A 435 20.83 0.70 -2.22
C LEU A 435 19.84 1.82 -1.92
N ILE A 436 19.23 1.82 -0.75
CA ILE A 436 18.39 2.94 -0.31
C ILE A 436 19.32 4.02 0.25
N ASP A 437 19.11 5.27 -0.16
CA ASP A 437 19.91 6.41 0.25
C ASP A 437 19.66 6.74 1.72
N GLU A 438 20.74 6.74 2.49
CA GLU A 438 20.73 7.09 3.91
C GLU A 438 20.95 8.59 4.16
N SER A 439 21.26 9.37 3.13
CA SER A 439 21.83 10.72 3.25
C SER A 439 20.80 11.87 3.27
N SER A 440 19.51 11.61 3.01
CA SER A 440 18.46 12.64 3.01
C SER A 440 17.94 12.94 4.44
N LEU A 441 18.71 13.71 5.22
CA LEU A 441 18.52 13.88 6.67
C LEU A 441 17.39 14.84 7.12
N ASP A 442 16.60 15.42 6.19
CA ASP A 442 15.66 16.49 6.49
C ASP A 442 14.19 16.02 6.61
N PHE A 443 13.61 16.31 7.77
CA PHE A 443 12.20 16.04 8.13
C PHE A 443 11.21 16.72 7.17
N THR A 444 11.60 17.83 6.54
CA THR A 444 10.78 18.63 5.62
C THR A 444 10.40 17.89 4.34
N ASN A 445 11.10 16.80 3.97
CA ASN A 445 10.85 16.01 2.77
C ASN A 445 10.04 14.72 3.03
N PHE A 446 9.51 14.50 4.22
CA PHE A 446 8.86 13.21 4.54
C PHE A 446 7.65 12.89 3.64
N TYR A 447 6.86 13.90 3.24
CA TYR A 447 5.72 13.71 2.33
C TYR A 447 6.08 13.05 1.02
N SER A 448 7.21 13.44 0.43
CA SER A 448 7.61 12.91 -0.85
C SER A 448 8.10 11.46 -0.72
N LEU A 449 8.60 11.06 0.45
CA LEU A 449 9.06 9.68 0.72
C LEU A 449 7.90 8.68 0.86
N LEU A 450 6.72 9.13 1.30
CA LEU A 450 5.51 8.31 1.30
C LEU A 450 5.02 7.99 -0.12
N PHE A 451 5.35 8.86 -1.08
CA PHE A 451 4.99 8.69 -2.49
C PHE A 451 6.09 7.93 -3.24
N LYS A 452 5.88 6.63 -3.42
CA LYS A 452 6.84 5.72 -4.06
C LYS A 452 6.33 5.34 -5.45
N ASP A 453 6.99 5.83 -6.51
CA ASP A 453 6.72 5.39 -7.88
C ASP A 453 8.04 4.99 -8.58
N PRO A 454 8.29 3.67 -8.74
CA PRO A 454 9.54 3.14 -9.29
C PRO A 454 9.94 3.73 -10.64
N TYR A 455 9.01 4.28 -11.41
CA TYR A 455 9.29 4.81 -12.74
C TYR A 455 9.86 6.23 -12.72
N LEU A 456 9.75 6.95 -11.61
CA LEU A 456 10.39 8.26 -11.43
C LEU A 456 11.92 8.13 -11.36
N ILE A 457 12.42 7.04 -10.79
CA ILE A 457 13.86 6.78 -10.70
C ILE A 457 14.45 6.21 -12.00
N GLU A 458 13.64 5.64 -12.90
CA GLU A 458 14.10 5.17 -14.22
C GLU A 458 14.78 6.31 -14.99
N LYS A 459 14.12 7.47 -15.09
CA LYS A 459 14.66 8.63 -15.82
C LYS A 459 16.01 9.08 -15.26
N ALA A 460 16.09 9.25 -13.94
CA ALA A 460 17.32 9.68 -13.27
C ALA A 460 18.48 8.69 -13.50
N ILE A 461 18.21 7.39 -13.40
CA ILE A 461 19.22 6.35 -13.64
C ILE A 461 19.68 6.34 -15.10
N LEU A 462 18.77 6.53 -16.05
CA LEU A 462 19.12 6.60 -17.47
C LEU A 462 19.98 7.83 -17.79
N THR A 463 19.70 8.99 -17.19
CA THR A 463 20.56 10.18 -17.30
C THR A 463 21.95 9.92 -16.72
N ILE A 464 22.04 9.32 -15.53
CA ILE A 464 23.32 8.91 -14.92
C ILE A 464 24.11 7.99 -15.86
N LYS A 465 23.43 7.00 -16.46
CA LYS A 465 24.04 6.07 -17.43
C LYS A 465 24.56 6.82 -18.66
N ASP A 466 23.84 7.80 -19.18
CA ASP A 466 24.29 8.61 -20.32
C ASP A 466 25.48 9.51 -19.92
N ASN A 467 25.49 10.07 -18.71
CA ASN A 467 26.63 10.82 -18.17
C ASN A 467 27.90 9.96 -18.05
N PHE A 468 27.79 8.73 -17.53
CA PHE A 468 28.90 7.79 -17.53
C PHE A 468 29.37 7.43 -18.94
N SER A 469 28.44 7.20 -19.87
CA SER A 469 28.78 6.89 -21.26
C SER A 469 29.55 8.03 -21.93
N SER A 470 29.14 9.28 -21.69
CA SER A 470 29.84 10.48 -22.17
C SER A 470 31.26 10.54 -21.61
N LEU A 471 31.42 10.33 -20.30
CA LEU A 471 32.71 10.33 -19.62
C LEU A 471 33.66 9.22 -20.14
N LEU A 472 33.14 8.02 -20.40
CA LEU A 472 33.94 6.93 -20.98
C LEU A 472 34.38 7.25 -22.42
N SER A 473 33.53 7.93 -23.20
CA SER A 473 33.83 8.29 -24.58
C SER A 473 34.92 9.35 -24.72
N THR A 474 35.14 10.18 -23.70
CA THR A 474 36.21 11.19 -23.67
C THR A 474 37.58 10.63 -23.26
N GLY A 475 37.68 9.30 -23.07
CA GLY A 475 38.93 8.65 -22.68
C GLY A 475 39.36 8.99 -21.26
N PHE A 476 38.41 9.28 -20.37
CA PHE A 476 38.67 9.66 -18.99
C PHE A 476 39.48 8.58 -18.27
N ILE A 477 40.69 8.93 -17.86
CA ILE A 477 41.57 8.12 -17.01
C ILE A 477 41.46 8.74 -15.61
N SER A 478 40.62 8.19 -14.75
CA SER A 478 40.31 8.83 -13.46
C SER A 478 40.64 8.03 -12.23
N GLU A 479 40.88 8.78 -11.17
CA GLU A 479 40.83 8.32 -9.79
C GLU A 479 39.38 7.97 -9.43
N TYR A 480 39.19 6.79 -8.87
CA TYR A 480 37.90 6.31 -8.36
C TYR A 480 37.72 6.77 -6.90
N PRO A 481 36.49 6.96 -6.40
CA PRO A 481 35.21 6.76 -7.11
C PRO A 481 34.76 7.97 -7.94
N VAL A 482 34.07 7.71 -9.05
CA VAL A 482 33.35 8.73 -9.83
C VAL A 482 31.92 8.83 -9.32
N ILE A 483 31.47 10.05 -9.02
CA ILE A 483 30.15 10.29 -8.41
C ILE A 483 29.28 11.14 -9.34
N PHE A 484 28.08 10.66 -9.64
CA PHE A 484 27.01 11.45 -10.24
C PHE A 484 25.83 11.57 -9.30
N LYS A 485 25.24 12.75 -9.22
CA LYS A 485 24.01 13.03 -8.48
C LYS A 485 23.00 13.61 -9.45
N GLU A 486 21.89 12.91 -9.63
CA GLU A 486 20.81 13.31 -10.53
C GLU A 486 19.55 13.61 -9.74
N LYS A 487 18.90 14.74 -10.04
CA LYS A 487 17.64 15.12 -9.40
C LYS A 487 16.51 14.29 -10.02
N ILE A 488 15.64 13.73 -9.19
CA ILE A 488 14.37 13.19 -9.67
C ILE A 488 13.52 14.36 -10.11
N ALA A 489 13.23 14.39 -11.40
CA ALA A 489 12.63 15.53 -12.04
C ALA A 489 11.10 15.52 -11.79
N THR A 490 10.70 15.84 -10.56
CA THR A 490 9.30 15.89 -10.10
C THR A 490 8.50 16.96 -10.84
N GLU A 491 9.18 18.00 -11.35
CA GLU A 491 8.62 19.05 -12.20
C GLU A 491 8.11 18.58 -13.58
N TYR A 492 8.51 17.37 -14.02
CA TYR A 492 8.02 16.73 -15.25
C TYR A 492 7.09 15.55 -14.98
N VAL A 493 6.74 15.29 -13.70
CA VAL A 493 5.68 14.36 -13.36
C VAL A 493 4.37 15.11 -13.61
N ASN A 494 4.02 15.22 -14.89
CA ASN A 494 2.71 15.67 -15.29
C ASN A 494 1.67 14.74 -14.64
N ASP A 495 0.50 15.28 -14.34
CA ASP A 495 -0.62 14.47 -13.88
C ASP A 495 -0.81 13.28 -14.84
N CYS A 496 -0.66 12.05 -14.33
CA CYS A 496 -0.91 10.86 -15.15
C CYS A 496 -2.43 10.73 -15.30
N VAL A 497 -2.90 10.93 -16.53
CA VAL A 497 -4.30 10.81 -16.90
C VAL A 497 -4.49 9.50 -17.67
N LEU A 498 -5.12 8.55 -17.00
CA LEU A 498 -5.19 7.14 -17.41
C LEU A 498 -6.61 6.60 -17.27
N GLY A 499 -7.08 5.89 -18.28
CA GLY A 499 -8.29 5.06 -18.23
C GLY A 499 -7.95 3.57 -18.32
N CYS A 500 -8.75 2.74 -17.69
CA CYS A 500 -8.71 1.28 -17.84
C CYS A 500 -10.11 0.77 -18.18
N SER A 501 -10.22 -0.17 -19.12
CA SER A 501 -11.41 -0.95 -19.43
C SER A 501 -11.04 -2.43 -19.40
N VAL A 502 -11.89 -3.24 -18.77
CA VAL A 502 -11.66 -4.68 -18.58
C VAL A 502 -12.93 -5.44 -18.94
N GLU A 503 -12.81 -6.43 -19.83
CA GLU A 503 -13.79 -7.51 -19.98
C GLU A 503 -13.33 -8.72 -19.15
N LEU A 504 -14.21 -9.16 -18.25
CA LEU A 504 -14.00 -10.31 -17.39
C LEU A 504 -15.14 -11.30 -17.61
N LYS A 505 -14.81 -12.55 -17.90
CA LYS A 505 -15.72 -13.69 -17.80
C LYS A 505 -15.46 -14.40 -16.47
N PHE A 506 -16.49 -14.63 -15.68
CA PHE A 506 -16.40 -15.39 -14.44
C PHE A 506 -17.25 -16.66 -14.53
N GLU A 507 -16.67 -17.79 -14.19
CA GLU A 507 -17.32 -19.09 -14.11
C GLU A 507 -17.52 -19.47 -12.64
N PHE A 508 -18.78 -19.56 -12.23
CA PHE A 508 -19.12 -19.69 -10.80
C PHE A 508 -18.85 -21.08 -10.24
N TYR A 509 -19.02 -22.12 -11.06
CA TYR A 509 -18.80 -23.50 -10.62
C TYR A 509 -17.32 -23.85 -10.48
N SER A 510 -16.49 -23.41 -11.43
CA SER A 510 -15.05 -23.68 -11.46
C SER A 510 -14.23 -22.64 -10.67
N LEU A 511 -14.88 -21.58 -10.17
CA LEU A 511 -14.23 -20.40 -9.58
C LEU A 511 -13.08 -19.91 -10.47
N SER A 512 -13.40 -19.66 -11.75
CA SER A 512 -12.43 -19.21 -12.74
C SER A 512 -12.77 -17.82 -13.28
N ALA A 513 -11.77 -16.96 -13.33
CA ALA A 513 -11.84 -15.61 -13.88
C ALA A 513 -10.95 -15.54 -15.13
N VAL A 514 -11.53 -15.26 -16.29
CA VAL A 514 -10.81 -15.11 -17.56
C VAL A 514 -10.94 -13.69 -18.08
N PHE A 515 -9.80 -13.02 -18.22
CA PHE A 515 -9.72 -11.68 -18.80
C PHE A 515 -9.50 -11.78 -20.30
N THR A 516 -10.47 -11.29 -21.09
CA THR A 516 -10.51 -11.46 -22.55
C THR A 516 -10.23 -10.16 -23.33
N ASN A 517 -10.32 -9.00 -22.68
CA ASN A 517 -10.00 -7.71 -23.29
C ASN A 517 -9.62 -6.69 -22.22
N VAL A 518 -8.38 -6.19 -22.23
CA VAL A 518 -7.91 -5.22 -21.23
C VAL A 518 -7.29 -4.01 -21.90
N SER A 519 -8.02 -2.91 -21.84
CA SER A 519 -7.80 -1.57 -22.42
C SER A 519 -7.14 -0.54 -21.53
N PHE A 520 -5.90 -0.11 -21.75
CA PHE A 520 -5.38 1.11 -21.09
C PHE A 520 -5.38 2.29 -22.05
N PHE A 521 -5.88 3.44 -21.60
CA PHE A 521 -6.00 4.67 -22.39
C PHE A 521 -5.22 5.79 -21.73
N VAL A 522 -4.24 6.36 -22.43
CA VAL A 522 -3.34 7.37 -21.86
C VAL A 522 -3.46 8.69 -22.61
N GLU A 523 -3.71 9.79 -21.89
CA GLU A 523 -3.60 11.15 -22.43
C GLU A 523 -2.14 11.62 -22.25
N GLN A 524 -1.41 11.81 -23.35
CA GLN A 524 0.05 12.07 -23.50
C GLN A 524 0.94 10.81 -23.69
N GLY A 525 1.35 10.51 -24.94
CA GLY A 525 2.40 9.51 -25.21
C GLY A 525 2.95 9.43 -26.64
N LYS A 526 4.22 9.04 -26.75
CA LYS A 526 4.99 8.82 -28.00
C LYS A 526 5.84 7.58 -27.81
N PHE A 527 6.13 6.95 -28.94
CA PHE A 527 6.89 5.72 -29.07
C PHE A 527 8.33 5.85 -28.56
N THR A 528 8.58 5.45 -27.32
CA THR A 528 9.82 4.76 -26.98
C THR A 528 9.51 3.50 -26.17
N LYS A 529 10.04 2.35 -26.61
CA LYS A 529 9.99 1.05 -25.90
C LYS A 529 8.59 0.45 -25.65
N LEU A 530 7.64 0.58 -26.57
CA LEU A 530 6.27 0.01 -26.46
C LEU A 530 6.23 -1.46 -26.01
N LYS A 531 7.12 -2.32 -26.54
CA LYS A 531 7.23 -3.73 -26.13
C LYS A 531 7.60 -3.91 -24.64
N LEU A 532 8.45 -3.04 -24.10
CA LEU A 532 8.82 -3.06 -22.68
C LEU A 532 7.65 -2.59 -21.82
N ASN A 533 6.98 -1.53 -22.24
CA ASN A 533 5.81 -0.98 -21.52
C ASN A 533 4.65 -1.98 -21.49
N ASN A 534 4.37 -2.71 -22.58
CA ASN A 534 3.34 -3.75 -22.58
C ASN A 534 3.67 -4.89 -21.61
N LYS A 535 4.95 -5.31 -21.51
CA LYS A 535 5.38 -6.32 -20.52
C LYS A 535 5.21 -5.82 -19.08
N ARG A 536 5.56 -4.56 -18.84
CA ARG A 536 5.42 -3.90 -17.53
C ARG A 536 3.95 -3.81 -17.13
N ILE A 537 3.08 -3.32 -18.01
CA ILE A 537 1.64 -3.25 -17.79
C ILE A 537 1.06 -4.64 -17.51
N ARG A 538 1.45 -5.66 -18.27
CA ARG A 538 1.01 -7.05 -18.00
C ARG A 538 1.40 -7.51 -16.61
N THR A 539 2.59 -7.16 -16.14
CA THR A 539 3.04 -7.49 -14.78
C THR A 539 2.18 -6.77 -13.74
N ILE A 540 1.93 -5.46 -13.93
CA ILE A 540 1.12 -4.66 -13.01
C ILE A 540 -0.33 -5.14 -12.97
N PHE A 541 -0.90 -5.44 -14.13
CA PHE A 541 -2.25 -5.98 -14.23
C PHE A 541 -2.35 -7.35 -13.56
N GLY A 542 -1.36 -8.23 -13.75
CA GLY A 542 -1.25 -9.50 -13.01
C GLY A 542 -1.24 -9.29 -11.50
N LEU A 543 -0.42 -8.36 -10.99
CA LEU A 543 -0.40 -8.01 -9.56
C LEU A 543 -1.74 -7.45 -9.07
N ALA A 544 -2.46 -6.69 -9.89
CA ALA A 544 -3.79 -6.19 -9.56
C ALA A 544 -4.84 -7.31 -9.52
N VAL A 545 -4.76 -8.28 -10.43
CA VAL A 545 -5.59 -9.50 -10.41
C VAL A 545 -5.31 -10.30 -9.16
N ASP A 546 -4.03 -10.57 -8.85
CA ASP A 546 -3.63 -11.26 -7.63
C ASP A 546 -4.17 -10.52 -6.40
N TYR A 547 -4.03 -9.20 -6.33
CA TYR A 547 -4.55 -8.39 -5.23
C TYR A 547 -6.08 -8.51 -5.05
N VAL A 548 -6.86 -8.57 -6.13
CA VAL A 548 -8.32 -8.71 -6.04
C VAL A 548 -8.75 -10.12 -5.64
N PHE A 549 -8.05 -11.16 -6.11
CA PHE A 549 -8.49 -12.56 -6.00
C PHE A 549 -7.67 -13.43 -5.04
N CYS A 550 -6.60 -12.93 -4.42
CA CYS A 550 -5.66 -13.70 -3.60
C CYS A 550 -6.29 -14.48 -2.44
N SER A 551 -7.33 -13.92 -1.81
CA SER A 551 -8.02 -14.56 -0.67
C SER A 551 -9.17 -15.45 -1.10
N ALA A 552 -9.43 -15.47 -2.40
CA ALA A 552 -10.67 -15.93 -3.00
C ALA A 552 -10.54 -17.35 -3.60
N ASN A 553 -9.31 -17.89 -3.66
CA ASN A 553 -8.96 -19.17 -4.30
C ASN A 553 -9.54 -19.30 -5.72
N VAL A 554 -9.55 -18.20 -6.48
CA VAL A 554 -10.00 -18.16 -7.87
C VAL A 554 -8.85 -18.45 -8.81
N ASN A 555 -9.08 -19.30 -9.79
CA ASN A 555 -8.13 -19.51 -10.87
C ASN A 555 -8.27 -18.39 -11.91
N CYS A 556 -7.28 -17.50 -11.95
CA CYS A 556 -7.26 -16.35 -12.84
C CYS A 556 -6.41 -16.62 -14.08
N ASP A 557 -6.97 -16.39 -15.27
CA ASP A 557 -6.24 -16.41 -16.53
C ASP A 557 -6.35 -15.05 -17.25
N ILE A 558 -5.21 -14.59 -17.78
CA ILE A 558 -5.10 -13.36 -18.55
C ILE A 558 -4.70 -13.76 -19.96
N GLU A 559 -5.67 -13.84 -20.86
CA GLU A 559 -5.42 -14.09 -22.28
C GLU A 559 -4.51 -12.99 -22.85
N ASP A 560 -3.91 -13.20 -24.03
CA ASP A 560 -3.05 -12.20 -24.68
C ASP A 560 -3.89 -11.05 -25.27
N CYS A 561 -4.52 -10.27 -24.37
CA CYS A 561 -5.59 -9.32 -24.65
C CYS A 561 -5.33 -7.91 -24.08
N LEU A 562 -4.16 -7.72 -23.47
CA LEU A 562 -3.71 -6.45 -22.91
C LEU A 562 -3.23 -5.51 -24.01
N SER A 563 -3.88 -4.35 -24.13
CA SER A 563 -3.48 -3.31 -25.08
C SER A 563 -3.33 -1.94 -24.42
N LEU A 564 -2.38 -1.16 -24.93
CA LEU A 564 -2.10 0.21 -24.52
C LEU A 564 -2.43 1.14 -25.69
N GLU A 565 -3.40 2.02 -25.49
CA GLU A 565 -3.92 2.96 -26.47
C GLU A 565 -3.60 4.40 -26.04
N PHE A 566 -2.99 5.17 -26.95
CA PHE A 566 -2.64 6.56 -26.72
C PHE A 566 -3.69 7.49 -27.32
N ILE A 567 -4.04 8.54 -26.58
CA ILE A 567 -5.07 9.51 -26.98
C ILE A 567 -4.43 10.71 -27.69
N GLU A 568 -3.22 11.10 -27.30
CA GLU A 568 -2.49 12.26 -27.85
C GLU A 568 -0.98 11.99 -27.95
N ASP A 569 -0.33 12.64 -28.94
CA ASP A 569 1.12 12.62 -29.09
C ASP A 569 1.80 13.45 -27.98
N GLY A 570 2.66 12.83 -27.18
CA GLY A 570 3.41 13.48 -26.09
C GLY A 570 4.54 12.61 -25.54
N GLU A 571 5.30 13.01 -24.53
CA GLU A 571 6.16 12.03 -23.83
C GLU A 571 5.34 11.31 -22.77
N PHE A 572 5.29 9.97 -22.83
CA PHE A 572 4.56 9.18 -21.84
C PHE A 572 5.42 8.96 -20.60
N VAL A 573 4.93 9.41 -19.45
CA VAL A 573 5.49 9.07 -18.14
C VAL A 573 4.75 7.86 -17.59
N PHE A 574 5.44 6.72 -17.56
CA PHE A 574 4.91 5.49 -16.98
C PHE A 574 4.79 5.66 -15.46
N SER A 575 3.69 5.20 -14.85
CA SER A 575 3.50 5.18 -13.39
C SER A 575 3.03 3.81 -12.93
N PHE A 576 3.80 3.14 -12.06
CA PHE A 576 3.37 1.83 -11.53
C PHE A 576 2.05 1.98 -10.78
N ARG A 577 2.04 2.96 -9.87
CA ARG A 577 0.95 3.30 -8.96
C ARG A 577 -0.34 3.57 -9.73
N SER A 578 -0.30 4.44 -10.74
CA SER A 578 -1.51 4.81 -11.47
C SER A 578 -2.10 3.64 -12.25
N PHE A 579 -1.27 2.81 -12.90
CA PHE A 579 -1.73 1.61 -13.59
C PHE A 579 -2.30 0.56 -12.65
N PHE A 580 -1.68 0.38 -11.47
CA PHE A 580 -2.18 -0.55 -10.47
C PHE A 580 -3.57 -0.14 -9.96
N ILE A 581 -3.72 1.12 -9.53
CA ILE A 581 -5.00 1.66 -9.00
C ILE A 581 -6.13 1.50 -10.01
N VAL A 582 -5.95 1.97 -11.26
CA VAL A 582 -7.03 1.86 -12.27
C VAL A 582 -7.36 0.41 -12.62
N SER A 583 -6.38 -0.49 -12.58
CA SER A 583 -6.60 -1.91 -12.86
C SER A 583 -7.49 -2.52 -11.79
N VAL A 584 -7.15 -2.33 -10.52
CA VAL A 584 -7.95 -2.84 -9.40
C VAL A 584 -9.38 -2.26 -9.48
N SER A 585 -9.53 -0.94 -9.66
CA SER A 585 -10.85 -0.32 -9.76
C SER A 585 -11.68 -0.80 -10.95
N ALA A 586 -11.07 -1.04 -12.11
CA ALA A 586 -11.76 -1.56 -13.29
C ALA A 586 -12.19 -3.03 -13.11
N ILE A 587 -11.33 -3.88 -12.53
CA ILE A 587 -11.70 -5.27 -12.20
C ILE A 587 -12.89 -5.27 -11.23
N ARG A 588 -12.86 -4.41 -10.21
CA ARG A 588 -13.92 -4.27 -9.21
C ARG A 588 -15.26 -3.89 -9.82
N THR A 589 -15.29 -2.90 -10.71
CA THR A 589 -16.55 -2.51 -11.38
C THR A 589 -17.06 -3.59 -12.33
N ALA A 590 -16.18 -4.39 -12.96
CA ALA A 590 -16.58 -5.54 -13.76
C ALA A 590 -17.28 -6.60 -12.89
N LEU A 591 -16.76 -6.84 -11.69
CA LEU A 591 -17.31 -7.82 -10.74
C LEU A 591 -18.68 -7.40 -10.20
N ILE A 592 -18.90 -6.11 -9.92
CA ILE A 592 -20.22 -5.59 -9.53
C ILE A 592 -21.26 -5.96 -10.61
N GLN A 593 -20.90 -5.82 -11.89
CA GLN A 593 -21.77 -6.21 -13.00
C GLN A 593 -22.02 -7.72 -13.08
N ILE A 594 -20.98 -8.54 -12.86
CA ILE A 594 -21.06 -10.00 -12.92
C ILE A 594 -21.97 -10.55 -11.82
N PHE A 595 -21.79 -10.05 -10.60
CA PHE A 595 -22.50 -10.53 -9.44
C PHE A 595 -23.90 -9.93 -9.31
N ASP A 596 -24.16 -8.77 -9.93
CA ASP A 596 -25.39 -7.96 -9.80
C ASP A 596 -25.61 -7.44 -8.37
N PHE A 597 -24.54 -7.40 -7.58
CA PHE A 597 -24.48 -6.79 -6.26
C PHE A 597 -23.05 -6.38 -5.95
N ASN A 598 -22.90 -5.50 -4.96
CA ASN A 598 -21.58 -5.06 -4.51
C ASN A 598 -21.00 -6.06 -3.52
N ALA A 599 -19.93 -6.77 -3.90
CA ALA A 599 -19.10 -7.46 -2.92
C ALA A 599 -18.45 -6.40 -2.00
N SER A 600 -18.76 -6.38 -0.71
CA SER A 600 -18.28 -5.30 0.17
C SER A 600 -16.76 -5.29 0.31
N SER A 601 -16.13 -6.47 0.31
CA SER A 601 -14.71 -6.71 0.60
C SER A 601 -13.78 -6.69 -0.62
N THR A 602 -12.56 -6.17 -0.45
CA THR A 602 -11.39 -6.40 -1.35
C THR A 602 -10.14 -6.71 -0.51
N PRO A 603 -9.38 -7.79 -0.75
CA PRO A 603 -9.62 -8.86 -1.74
C PRO A 603 -11.00 -9.52 -1.57
N LEU A 604 -11.48 -10.17 -2.62
CA LEU A 604 -12.79 -10.82 -2.58
C LEU A 604 -12.79 -11.96 -1.56
N ASN A 605 -13.80 -11.96 -0.69
CA ASN A 605 -14.17 -13.12 0.11
C ASN A 605 -15.32 -13.88 -0.57
N PHE A 606 -15.05 -15.05 -1.15
CA PHE A 606 -16.10 -15.84 -1.82
C PHE A 606 -17.16 -16.35 -0.88
N GLU A 607 -16.84 -16.61 0.39
CA GLU A 607 -17.84 -17.02 1.37
C GLU A 607 -18.87 -15.91 1.57
N GLU A 608 -18.42 -14.64 1.63
CA GLU A 608 -19.30 -13.47 1.70
C GLU A 608 -20.16 -13.31 0.44
N ILE A 609 -19.59 -13.53 -0.75
CA ILE A 609 -20.29 -13.43 -2.04
C ILE A 609 -21.38 -14.50 -2.13
N LEU A 610 -21.06 -15.76 -1.79
CA LEU A 610 -22.01 -16.86 -1.79
C LEU A 610 -23.13 -16.65 -0.77
N ASN A 611 -22.80 -16.14 0.42
CA ASN A 611 -23.80 -15.83 1.46
C ASN A 611 -24.71 -14.65 1.08
N SER A 612 -24.20 -13.68 0.30
CA SER A 612 -24.95 -12.52 -0.17
C SER A 612 -25.89 -12.87 -1.34
N TRP A 613 -25.58 -13.93 -2.07
CA TRP A 613 -26.48 -14.50 -3.04
C TRP A 613 -27.64 -15.22 -2.36
N SER A 614 -28.72 -14.46 -2.15
CA SER A 614 -30.05 -14.97 -1.85
C SER A 614 -30.68 -15.65 -3.09
N VAL A 615 -29.97 -16.60 -3.70
CA VAL A 615 -30.64 -17.56 -4.57
C VAL A 615 -31.38 -18.51 -3.64
N LYS A 616 -32.72 -18.43 -3.63
CA LYS A 616 -33.53 -19.61 -3.33
C LYS A 616 -33.06 -20.67 -4.30
N ILE A 617 -32.18 -21.55 -3.86
CA ILE A 617 -31.96 -22.82 -4.55
C ILE A 617 -33.28 -23.54 -4.37
N ASP A 618 -34.15 -23.48 -5.38
CA ASP A 618 -35.34 -24.32 -5.43
C ASP A 618 -34.83 -25.73 -5.68
N ILE A 619 -34.61 -26.47 -4.58
CA ILE A 619 -34.18 -27.86 -4.60
C ILE A 619 -35.43 -28.70 -4.93
N ASN A 620 -35.88 -28.64 -6.18
CA ASN A 620 -36.92 -29.54 -6.72
C ASN A 620 -36.37 -30.35 -7.88
#